data_AF-A0A2V9NGT9-F1
#
_entry.id   AF-A0A2V9NGT9-F1
#
_cell.length_a   1.000
_cell.length_b   1.000
_cell.length_c   1.000
_cell.angle_alpha   90.00
_cell.angle_beta   90.00
_cell.angle_gamma   90.00
#
_symmetry.space_group_name_H-M   'P 1'
#
loop_
_entity.id
_entity.type
_entity.pdbx_description
1 polymer ?
#
loop_
_entity_poly.entity_id
_entity_poly.type
_entity_poly.pdbx_seq_one_letter_code
_entity_poly.pdbx_strand_id
1 'polypeptide(L)'
;MPKYANNSQFTLAALFLQWKTLDQRPECGARRLTEEDVKRQTRRKQRKKKRPALQAARKQVNPTTVEEFFAMPERTQETLIGVANTVSKMRSDGDSLPKASRQFGVSRRDVMRWGRPALKKLKNGRYAAKAYDRLLRVVIVVSKREGLLEVATRDSRQASKAAKHSAAVHRYLETGDASALARFNGKHVIDAKGKRVALLTDLEELDQLDSAGVLSFESLYARSL
;
A
#
# COMPACT_ATOMS: atom_id res chain seq x y z
N MET A 1 -62.43 6.46 -1.74
CA MET A 1 -62.09 6.72 -3.16
C MET A 1 -61.96 5.39 -3.89
N PRO A 2 -62.99 4.97 -4.64
CA PRO A 2 -63.04 3.65 -5.26
C PRO A 2 -62.98 3.70 -6.81
N LYS A 3 -62.83 2.49 -7.39
CA LYS A 3 -63.19 2.05 -8.74
C LYS A 3 -62.20 2.35 -9.87
N TYR A 4 -61.73 1.28 -10.52
CA TYR A 4 -62.07 1.02 -11.92
C TYR A 4 -62.09 -0.50 -12.18
N ALA A 5 -63.28 -1.01 -12.43
CA ALA A 5 -63.52 -2.15 -13.29
C ALA A 5 -64.27 -1.61 -14.50
N ASN A 6 -63.89 -2.01 -15.72
CA ASN A 6 -64.88 -2.36 -16.74
C ASN A 6 -64.25 -3.09 -17.93
N ASN A 7 -64.97 -4.16 -18.28
CA ASN A 7 -64.89 -4.98 -19.48
C ASN A 7 -65.42 -4.23 -20.71
N SER A 8 -64.90 -4.57 -21.90
CA SER A 8 -65.67 -5.11 -23.05
C SER A 8 -64.70 -5.25 -24.23
N GLN A 9 -64.40 -6.46 -24.69
CA GLN A 9 -65.15 -7.20 -25.71
C GLN A 9 -65.41 -6.40 -26.99
N PHE A 10 -64.56 -6.64 -28.00
CA PHE A 10 -64.99 -6.74 -29.39
C PHE A 10 -64.37 -7.99 -30.00
N THR A 11 -65.23 -8.97 -30.25
CA THR A 11 -65.00 -10.10 -31.14
C THR A 11 -65.35 -9.67 -32.57
N LEU A 12 -64.59 -10.11 -33.57
CA LEU A 12 -65.04 -11.06 -34.60
C LEU A 12 -64.01 -11.21 -35.72
N ALA A 13 -63.71 -12.46 -35.99
CA ALA A 13 -62.90 -12.97 -37.07
C ALA A 13 -63.50 -12.64 -38.45
N ALA A 14 -62.64 -12.49 -39.46
CA ALA A 14 -62.78 -13.15 -40.76
C ALA A 14 -61.57 -12.88 -41.66
N LEU A 15 -61.35 -13.82 -42.59
CA LEU A 15 -60.53 -13.72 -43.81
C LEU A 15 -59.04 -14.04 -43.69
N PHE A 16 -58.82 -15.29 -43.29
CA PHE A 16 -58.02 -16.25 -44.05
C PHE A 16 -58.19 -16.04 -45.58
N LEU A 17 -57.21 -15.47 -46.28
CA LEU A 17 -56.92 -15.74 -47.69
C LEU A 17 -55.52 -15.22 -48.05
N GLN A 18 -54.79 -16.01 -48.83
CA GLN A 18 -53.58 -15.64 -49.59
C GLN A 18 -52.22 -15.61 -48.87
N TRP A 19 -51.83 -16.78 -48.36
CA TRP A 19 -50.43 -17.12 -48.16
C TRP A 19 -49.79 -17.54 -49.49
N LYS A 20 -49.16 -16.60 -50.19
CA LYS A 20 -48.07 -16.87 -51.15
C LYS A 20 -47.42 -15.56 -51.56
N THR A 21 -46.08 -15.62 -51.69
CA THR A 21 -45.17 -14.60 -52.22
C THR A 21 -44.77 -13.45 -51.29
N LEU A 22 -43.66 -13.62 -50.57
CA LEU A 22 -42.41 -12.88 -50.79
C LEU A 22 -41.41 -13.22 -49.67
N ASP A 23 -40.76 -14.37 -49.84
CA ASP A 23 -39.49 -14.67 -49.16
C ASP A 23 -38.37 -14.12 -50.05
N GLN A 24 -37.80 -12.98 -49.67
CA GLN A 24 -36.55 -12.46 -50.23
C GLN A 24 -35.72 -11.87 -49.09
N ARG A 25 -35.06 -12.74 -48.33
CA ARG A 25 -33.91 -12.36 -47.51
C ARG A 25 -32.74 -12.07 -48.47
N PRO A 26 -32.02 -10.95 -48.34
CA PRO A 26 -30.79 -10.76 -49.10
C PRO A 26 -29.76 -11.80 -48.63
N GLU A 27 -29.24 -12.56 -49.58
CA GLU A 27 -28.15 -13.50 -49.36
C GLU A 27 -26.95 -12.76 -48.76
N CYS A 28 -26.60 -13.12 -47.53
CA CYS A 28 -25.38 -12.65 -46.88
C CYS A 28 -24.20 -13.34 -47.57
N GLY A 29 -23.71 -12.74 -48.67
CA GLY A 29 -22.60 -13.25 -49.46
C GLY A 29 -21.34 -13.38 -48.61
N ALA A 30 -20.95 -14.62 -48.31
CA ALA A 30 -19.66 -14.94 -47.73
C ALA A 30 -18.57 -14.52 -48.72
N ARG A 31 -17.89 -13.39 -48.44
CA ARG A 31 -16.71 -12.96 -49.20
C ARG A 31 -15.64 -14.05 -49.08
N ARG A 32 -15.35 -14.76 -50.17
CA ARG A 32 -14.22 -15.70 -50.28
C ARG A 32 -12.94 -14.89 -50.06
N LEU A 33 -12.19 -15.21 -49.00
CA LEU A 33 -10.89 -14.59 -48.74
C LEU A 33 -9.96 -14.87 -49.92
N THR A 34 -9.38 -13.83 -50.50
CA THR A 34 -8.42 -13.98 -51.59
C THR A 34 -7.09 -14.52 -51.05
N GLU A 35 -6.26 -15.11 -51.91
CA GLU A 35 -4.90 -15.53 -51.53
C GLU A 35 -4.07 -14.37 -50.95
N GLU A 36 -4.34 -13.14 -51.39
CA GLU A 36 -3.75 -11.93 -50.83
C GLU A 36 -4.24 -11.66 -49.41
N ASP A 37 -5.53 -11.84 -49.11
CA ASP A 37 -6.07 -11.69 -47.76
C ASP A 37 -5.48 -12.72 -46.78
N VAL A 38 -5.27 -13.95 -47.25
CA VAL A 38 -4.60 -15.02 -46.49
C VAL A 38 -3.10 -14.70 -46.28
N LYS A 39 -2.40 -14.19 -47.31
CA LYS A 39 -0.99 -13.73 -47.22
C LYS A 39 -0.85 -12.50 -46.30
N ARG A 40 -1.82 -11.59 -46.31
CA ARG A 40 -1.83 -10.39 -45.45
C ARG A 40 -2.09 -10.77 -43.99
N GLN A 41 -2.97 -11.74 -43.74
CA GLN A 41 -3.18 -12.29 -42.40
C GLN A 41 -1.97 -13.05 -41.87
N THR A 42 -1.27 -13.84 -42.70
CA THR A 42 -0.06 -14.56 -42.28
C THR A 42 1.11 -13.61 -42.02
N ARG A 43 1.31 -12.55 -42.81
CA ARG A 43 2.28 -11.48 -42.52
C ARG A 43 1.95 -10.71 -41.24
N ARG A 44 0.66 -10.44 -40.96
CA ARG A 44 0.20 -9.79 -39.72
C ARG A 44 0.33 -10.70 -38.49
N LYS A 45 0.21 -12.02 -38.65
CA LYS A 45 0.49 -13.02 -37.61
C LYS A 45 2.00 -13.20 -37.38
N GLN A 46 2.84 -13.13 -38.41
CA GLN A 46 4.30 -13.23 -38.29
C GLN A 46 4.92 -11.98 -37.64
N ARG A 47 4.40 -10.77 -37.91
CA ARG A 47 4.83 -9.53 -37.22
C ARG A 47 4.51 -9.47 -35.73
N LYS A 48 3.64 -10.34 -35.20
CA LYS A 48 3.37 -10.44 -33.75
C LYS A 48 4.42 -11.26 -32.99
N LYS A 49 5.35 -11.92 -33.68
CA LYS A 49 6.47 -12.63 -33.05
C LYS A 49 7.71 -11.73 -33.08
N LYS A 50 8.34 -11.56 -31.91
CA LYS A 50 9.49 -10.68 -31.61
C LYS A 50 9.13 -9.23 -31.26
N ARG A 51 8.26 -9.02 -30.28
CA ARG A 51 8.59 -7.97 -29.30
C ARG A 51 9.78 -8.53 -28.51
N PRO A 52 10.93 -7.84 -28.42
CA PRO A 52 12.00 -8.28 -27.53
C PRO A 52 11.37 -8.50 -26.16
N ALA A 53 11.70 -9.63 -25.52
CA ALA A 53 11.24 -9.90 -24.18
C ALA A 53 11.60 -8.67 -23.35
N LEU A 54 10.57 -7.97 -22.84
CA LEU A 54 10.73 -6.89 -21.87
C LEU A 54 11.75 -7.40 -20.86
N GLN A 55 12.91 -6.73 -20.79
CA GLN A 55 14.02 -7.07 -19.90
C GLN A 55 13.44 -7.65 -18.62
N ALA A 56 13.77 -8.91 -18.31
CA ALA A 56 13.18 -9.66 -17.21
C ALA A 56 13.02 -8.71 -16.02
N ALA A 57 11.76 -8.36 -15.70
CA ALA A 57 11.46 -7.24 -14.83
C ALA A 57 12.30 -7.40 -13.56
N ARG A 58 13.28 -6.51 -13.37
CA ARG A 58 14.22 -6.60 -12.24
C ARG A 58 13.42 -6.90 -10.99
N LYS A 59 13.63 -8.08 -10.42
CA LYS A 59 12.84 -8.56 -9.29
C LYS A 59 12.96 -7.53 -8.19
N GLN A 60 11.83 -6.95 -7.82
CA GLN A 60 11.77 -5.88 -6.84
C GLN A 60 12.22 -6.45 -5.49
N VAL A 61 13.40 -6.05 -5.03
CA VAL A 61 13.94 -6.44 -3.72
C VAL A 61 13.48 -5.38 -2.74
N ASN A 62 12.62 -5.78 -1.80
CA ASN A 62 12.33 -4.94 -0.64
C ASN A 62 13.53 -5.04 0.31
N PRO A 63 14.10 -3.90 0.77
CA PRO A 63 15.19 -3.94 1.72
C PRO A 63 14.73 -4.64 2.99
N THR A 64 15.68 -5.35 3.60
CA THR A 64 15.49 -6.11 4.83
C THR A 64 16.35 -5.56 5.96
N THR A 65 17.46 -4.89 5.65
CA THR A 65 18.37 -4.30 6.64
C THR A 65 18.44 -2.78 6.51
N VAL A 66 19.07 -2.15 7.50
CA VAL A 66 19.32 -0.71 7.52
C VAL A 66 20.30 -0.34 6.40
N GLU A 67 21.36 -1.14 6.24
CA GLU A 67 22.38 -0.96 5.23
C GLU A 67 21.82 -1.11 3.81
N GLU A 68 20.95 -2.11 3.59
CA GLU A 68 20.26 -2.29 2.31
C GLU A 68 19.34 -1.11 1.99
N PHE A 69 18.69 -0.53 3.01
CA PHE A 69 17.82 0.63 2.82
C PHE A 69 18.62 1.87 2.41
N PHE A 70 19.70 2.18 3.12
CA PHE A 70 20.55 3.34 2.81
C PHE A 70 21.40 3.17 1.55
N ALA A 71 21.67 1.94 1.12
CA ALA A 71 22.31 1.67 -0.17
C ALA A 71 21.40 1.93 -1.39
N MET A 72 20.08 2.12 -1.19
CA MET A 72 19.16 2.44 -2.28
C MET A 72 19.29 3.89 -2.73
N PRO A 73 18.89 4.24 -3.98
CA PRO A 73 18.75 5.63 -4.38
C PRO A 73 17.80 6.39 -3.45
N GLU A 74 18.14 7.62 -3.07
CA GLU A 74 17.37 8.48 -2.15
C GLU A 74 15.88 8.53 -2.49
N ARG A 75 15.52 8.78 -3.75
CA ARG A 75 14.13 8.77 -4.22
C ARG A 75 13.36 7.48 -3.91
N THR A 76 14.07 6.34 -3.89
CA THR A 76 13.48 5.05 -3.52
C THR A 76 13.29 4.95 -2.01
N GLN A 77 14.23 5.46 -1.23
CA GLN A 77 14.13 5.56 0.24
C GLN A 77 12.91 6.41 0.62
N GLU A 78 12.80 7.63 0.09
CA GLU A 78 11.67 8.54 0.27
C GLU A 78 10.34 7.87 -0.11
N THR A 79 10.31 7.17 -1.25
CA THR A 79 9.11 6.44 -1.68
C THR A 79 8.72 5.37 -0.66
N LEU A 80 9.67 4.59 -0.16
CA LEU A 80 9.40 3.54 0.83
C LEU A 80 8.92 4.12 2.17
N ILE A 81 9.55 5.21 2.64
CA ILE A 81 9.14 5.97 3.83
C ILE A 81 7.71 6.47 3.65
N GLY A 82 7.44 7.17 2.55
CA GLY A 82 6.13 7.73 2.25
C GLY A 82 5.04 6.65 2.09
N VAL A 83 5.37 5.48 1.54
CA VAL A 83 4.44 4.33 1.49
C VAL A 83 4.11 3.82 2.89
N ALA A 84 5.12 3.63 3.74
CA ALA A 84 4.92 3.17 5.12
C ALA A 84 4.10 4.20 5.93
N ASN A 85 4.38 5.49 5.78
CA ASN A 85 3.68 6.59 6.41
C ASN A 85 2.23 6.72 5.92
N THR A 86 2.00 6.57 4.62
CA THR A 86 0.65 6.51 4.03
C THR A 86 -0.19 5.41 4.69
N VAL A 87 0.36 4.19 4.80
CA VAL A 87 -0.35 3.06 5.41
C VAL A 87 -0.59 3.30 6.90
N SER A 88 0.37 3.88 7.61
CA SER A 88 0.21 4.25 9.03
C SER A 88 -0.93 5.27 9.21
N LYS A 89 -0.99 6.31 8.39
CA LYS A 89 -2.03 7.35 8.43
C LYS A 89 -3.42 6.79 8.09
N MET A 90 -3.52 5.94 7.07
CA MET A 90 -4.76 5.24 6.76
C MET A 90 -5.28 4.41 7.94
N ARG A 91 -4.38 3.86 8.75
CA ARG A 91 -4.72 3.04 9.91
C ARG A 91 -5.14 3.88 11.11
N SER A 92 -4.40 4.93 11.44
CA SER A 92 -4.65 5.77 12.61
C SER A 92 -5.90 6.64 12.42
N ASP A 93 -6.06 7.23 11.24
CA ASP A 93 -7.04 8.29 11.00
C ASP A 93 -8.24 7.80 10.18
N GLY A 94 -8.18 6.56 9.66
CA GLY A 94 -9.19 6.02 8.75
C GLY A 94 -9.17 6.67 7.36
N ASP A 95 -8.11 7.40 7.03
CA ASP A 95 -8.00 8.12 5.77
C ASP A 95 -8.03 7.20 4.55
N SER A 96 -8.67 7.68 3.49
CA SER A 96 -8.67 6.96 2.21
C SER A 96 -7.27 6.94 1.60
N LEU A 97 -6.94 5.86 0.87
CA LEU A 97 -5.65 5.74 0.17
C LEU A 97 -5.28 6.99 -0.66
N PRO A 98 -6.17 7.60 -1.48
CA PRO A 98 -5.85 8.82 -2.23
C PRO A 98 -5.61 10.07 -1.37
N LYS A 99 -6.22 10.15 -0.18
CA LYS A 99 -6.03 11.27 0.74
C LYS A 99 -4.68 11.13 1.44
N ALA A 100 -4.44 9.97 2.07
CA ALA A 100 -3.20 9.69 2.77
C ALA A 100 -1.98 9.73 1.82
N SER A 101 -2.08 9.18 0.61
CA SER A 101 -0.94 9.16 -0.32
C SER A 101 -0.51 10.57 -0.76
N ARG A 102 -1.48 11.48 -0.96
CA ARG A 102 -1.20 12.88 -1.31
C ARG A 102 -0.47 13.62 -0.19
N GLN A 103 -0.82 13.33 1.06
CA GLN A 103 -0.18 13.98 2.21
C GLN A 103 1.32 13.68 2.30
N PHE A 104 1.76 12.49 1.86
CA PHE A 104 3.17 12.10 1.87
C PHE A 104 3.82 12.17 0.49
N GLY A 105 3.19 12.83 -0.50
CA GLY A 105 3.76 13.01 -1.84
C GLY A 105 3.95 11.71 -2.65
N VAL A 106 3.35 10.59 -2.24
CA VAL A 106 3.54 9.29 -2.92
C VAL A 106 2.38 8.98 -3.86
N SER A 107 2.70 8.47 -5.05
CA SER A 107 1.68 8.04 -6.00
C SER A 107 0.90 6.82 -5.48
N ARG A 108 -0.40 6.77 -5.74
CA ARG A 108 -1.21 5.58 -5.43
C ARG A 108 -0.65 4.32 -6.08
N ARG A 109 -0.03 4.45 -7.27
CA ARG A 109 0.61 3.33 -7.97
C ARG A 109 1.78 2.79 -7.15
N ASP A 110 2.59 3.65 -6.56
CA ASP A 110 3.72 3.24 -5.72
C ASP A 110 3.26 2.63 -4.40
N VAL A 111 2.23 3.19 -3.76
CA VAL A 111 1.62 2.56 -2.57
C VAL A 111 1.06 1.18 -2.91
N MET A 112 0.43 1.00 -4.07
CA MET A 112 -0.05 -0.31 -4.51
C MET A 112 1.09 -1.24 -4.96
N ARG A 113 2.24 -0.70 -5.35
CA ARG A 113 3.41 -1.48 -5.78
C ARG A 113 4.20 -2.00 -4.58
N TRP A 114 4.49 -1.13 -3.61
CA TRP A 114 5.34 -1.42 -2.46
C TRP A 114 4.53 -1.80 -1.20
N GLY A 115 3.38 -1.16 -1.01
CA GLY A 115 2.55 -1.25 0.20
C GLY A 115 1.46 -2.31 0.16
N ARG A 116 1.23 -3.00 -0.97
CA ARG A 116 0.11 -3.94 -1.15
C ARG A 116 -0.05 -4.98 -0.04
N PRO A 117 1.00 -5.62 0.50
CA PRO A 117 0.85 -6.59 1.58
C PRO A 117 0.20 -6.01 2.84
N ALA A 118 0.31 -4.70 3.05
CA ALA A 118 -0.25 -3.96 4.17
C ALA A 118 -1.72 -3.53 3.99
N LEU A 119 -2.28 -3.73 2.80
CA LEU A 119 -3.62 -3.28 2.44
C LEU A 119 -4.58 -4.47 2.32
N LYS A 120 -5.85 -4.22 2.61
CA LYS A 120 -6.97 -5.11 2.31
C LYS A 120 -7.98 -4.40 1.42
N LYS A 121 -8.54 -5.12 0.44
CA LYS A 121 -9.60 -4.61 -0.41
C LYS A 121 -10.94 -4.81 0.30
N LEU A 122 -11.76 -3.77 0.35
CA LEU A 122 -13.09 -3.78 0.94
C LEU A 122 -14.14 -4.22 -0.10
N LYS A 123 -15.36 -4.53 0.36
CA LYS A 123 -16.48 -4.94 -0.50
C LYS A 123 -16.82 -3.89 -1.57
N ASN A 124 -16.67 -2.60 -1.24
CA ASN A 124 -16.90 -1.48 -2.16
C ASN A 124 -15.71 -1.20 -3.11
N GLY A 125 -14.73 -2.09 -3.17
CA GLY A 125 -13.55 -1.96 -4.04
C GLY A 125 -12.47 -0.99 -3.57
N ARG A 126 -12.70 -0.23 -2.49
CA ARG A 126 -11.70 0.64 -1.86
C ARG A 126 -10.68 -0.18 -1.08
N TYR A 127 -9.53 0.43 -0.80
CA TYR A 127 -8.50 -0.17 0.06
C TYR A 127 -8.53 0.42 1.46
N ALA A 128 -8.32 -0.42 2.46
CA ALA A 128 -8.08 -0.05 3.84
C ALA A 128 -6.74 -0.64 4.31
N ALA A 129 -6.10 -0.01 5.28
CA ALA A 129 -4.94 -0.58 5.94
C ALA A 129 -5.34 -1.80 6.78
N LYS A 130 -4.45 -2.79 6.84
CA LYS A 130 -4.54 -3.87 7.83
C LYS A 130 -4.15 -3.34 9.21
N ALA A 131 -4.62 -4.02 10.26
CA ALA A 131 -4.32 -3.66 11.66
C ALA A 131 -2.82 -3.64 11.94
N TYR A 132 -2.07 -4.52 11.29
CA TYR A 132 -0.61 -4.57 11.30
C TYR A 132 -0.09 -4.89 9.91
N ASP A 133 1.16 -4.54 9.64
CA ASP A 133 1.80 -4.83 8.37
C ASP A 133 3.27 -5.22 8.51
N ARG A 134 3.85 -5.65 7.37
CA ARG A 134 5.22 -6.14 7.24
C ARG A 134 6.15 -5.22 6.42
N LEU A 135 5.78 -3.94 6.26
CA LEU A 135 6.57 -2.96 5.53
C LEU A 135 7.83 -2.60 6.34
N LEU A 136 8.96 -2.48 5.66
CA LEU A 136 10.20 -2.05 6.29
C LEU A 136 10.03 -0.62 6.81
N ARG A 137 10.50 -0.40 8.04
CA ARG A 137 10.62 0.92 8.66
C ARG A 137 11.96 0.96 9.36
N VAL A 138 12.79 1.94 9.05
CA VAL A 138 13.96 2.27 9.86
C VAL A 138 13.47 3.22 10.95
N VAL A 139 13.68 2.85 12.22
CA VAL A 139 13.26 3.65 13.37
C VAL A 139 14.46 3.89 14.28
N ILE A 140 14.52 5.07 14.88
CA ILE A 140 15.49 5.38 15.93
C ILE A 140 15.01 4.78 17.24
N VAL A 141 15.90 4.07 17.92
CA VAL A 141 15.65 3.42 19.20
C VAL A 141 16.70 3.91 20.19
N VAL A 142 16.25 4.42 21.34
CA VAL A 142 17.12 4.68 22.49
C VAL A 142 17.34 3.35 23.22
N SER A 143 18.50 2.74 22.99
CA SER A 143 18.86 1.42 23.46
C SER A 143 19.67 1.46 24.75
N LYS A 144 19.40 0.50 25.64
CA LYS A 144 20.14 0.30 26.90
C LYS A 144 21.63 -0.04 26.73
N ARG A 145 22.07 -0.52 25.55
CA ARG A 145 23.47 -0.97 25.36
C ARG A 145 24.28 -0.04 24.46
N GLU A 146 23.63 0.50 23.44
CA GLU A 146 24.28 1.17 22.32
C GLU A 146 23.87 2.65 22.22
N GLY A 147 23.03 3.15 23.15
CA GLY A 147 22.48 4.50 23.06
C GLY A 147 21.53 4.64 21.87
N LEU A 148 21.69 5.68 21.05
CA LEU A 148 20.87 5.88 19.85
C LEU A 148 21.24 4.90 18.74
N LEU A 149 20.26 4.10 18.30
CA LEU A 149 20.46 3.11 17.25
C LEU A 149 19.37 3.19 16.17
N GLU A 150 19.77 3.10 14.92
CA GLU A 150 18.88 2.87 13.78
C GLU A 150 18.52 1.38 13.69
N VAL A 151 17.23 1.08 13.75
CA VAL A 151 16.72 -0.29 13.70
C VAL A 151 15.76 -0.44 12.54
N ALA A 152 16.13 -1.28 11.57
CA ALA A 152 15.20 -1.76 10.56
C ALA A 152 14.23 -2.75 11.21
N THR A 153 12.94 -2.43 11.24
CA THR A 153 11.88 -3.35 11.65
C THR A 153 10.88 -3.56 10.51
N ARG A 154 10.30 -4.76 10.45
CA ARG A 154 9.23 -5.05 9.48
C ARG A 154 7.84 -5.00 10.11
N ASP A 155 7.73 -5.14 11.42
CA ASP A 155 6.42 -5.16 12.09
C ASP A 155 6.02 -3.75 12.52
N SER A 156 4.91 -3.26 11.97
CA SER A 156 4.40 -1.92 12.31
C SER A 156 4.17 -1.72 13.81
N ARG A 157 3.92 -2.78 14.58
CA ARG A 157 3.75 -2.72 16.04
C ARG A 157 5.07 -2.42 16.76
N GLN A 158 6.19 -2.92 16.23
CA GLN A 158 7.51 -2.65 16.77
C GLN A 158 7.93 -1.21 16.50
N ALA A 159 7.66 -0.70 15.29
CA ALA A 159 7.85 0.71 14.96
C ALA A 159 7.01 1.62 15.87
N SER A 160 5.73 1.29 16.10
CA SER A 160 4.90 2.05 17.04
C SER A 160 5.40 1.98 18.49
N LYS A 161 6.00 0.86 18.91
CA LYS A 161 6.60 0.73 20.24
C LYS A 161 7.82 1.64 20.38
N ALA A 162 8.71 1.65 19.38
CA ALA A 162 9.87 2.55 19.33
C ALA A 162 9.42 4.02 19.42
N ALA A 163 8.47 4.43 18.56
CA ALA A 163 7.95 5.80 18.58
C ALA A 163 7.34 6.22 19.93
N LYS A 164 6.56 5.34 20.58
CA LYS A 164 5.99 5.63 21.90
C LYS A 164 7.05 5.69 23.01
N HIS A 165 8.14 4.95 22.85
CA HIS A 165 9.27 5.00 23.77
C HIS A 165 10.04 6.31 23.60
N SER A 166 10.39 6.69 22.38
CA SER A 166 11.02 7.99 22.11
C SER A 166 10.18 9.17 22.62
N ALA A 167 8.86 9.12 22.45
CA ALA A 167 7.96 10.13 23.01
C ALA A 167 7.93 10.14 24.55
N ALA A 168 8.11 8.99 25.21
CA ALA A 168 8.21 8.91 26.66
C ALA A 168 9.57 9.43 27.17
N VAL A 169 10.66 9.13 26.47
CA VAL A 169 11.99 9.69 26.74
C VAL A 169 11.94 11.20 26.60
N HIS A 170 11.43 11.71 25.48
CA HIS A 170 11.30 13.16 25.27
C HIS A 170 10.50 13.85 26.36
N ARG A 171 9.33 13.31 26.73
CA ARG A 171 8.53 13.84 27.84
C ARG A 171 9.32 13.89 29.15
N TYR A 172 10.07 12.84 29.46
CA TYR A 172 10.91 12.81 30.66
C TYR A 172 11.98 13.91 30.60
N LEU A 173 12.72 14.04 29.49
CA LEU A 173 13.76 15.06 29.34
C LEU A 173 13.20 16.48 29.40
N GLU A 174 12.00 16.72 28.87
CA GLU A 174 11.37 18.05 28.90
C GLU A 174 10.78 18.42 30.27
N THR A 175 10.27 17.45 31.04
CA THR A 175 9.41 17.73 32.21
C THR A 175 9.89 17.09 33.52
N GLY A 176 10.84 16.17 33.46
CA GLY A 176 11.23 15.28 34.56
C GLY A 176 10.24 14.13 34.84
N ASP A 177 9.11 14.04 34.11
CA ASP A 177 8.07 13.03 34.38
C ASP A 177 8.40 11.66 33.74
N ALA A 178 8.88 10.73 34.58
CA ALA A 178 9.22 9.36 34.19
C ALA A 178 8.02 8.39 34.12
N SER A 179 6.79 8.82 34.44
CA SER A 179 5.62 7.91 34.51
C SER A 179 5.36 7.17 33.20
N ALA A 180 5.61 7.82 32.06
CA ALA A 180 5.44 7.25 30.73
C ALA A 180 6.51 6.22 30.36
N LEU A 181 7.67 6.22 31.04
CA LEU A 181 8.79 5.29 30.83
C LEU A 181 8.56 3.94 31.50
N ALA A 182 7.84 3.90 32.62
CA ALA A 182 7.62 2.69 33.42
C ALA A 182 7.07 1.50 32.59
N ARG A 183 6.16 1.76 31.64
CA ARG A 183 5.60 0.74 30.73
C ARG A 183 6.61 0.09 29.77
N PHE A 184 7.79 0.72 29.59
CA PHE A 184 8.86 0.24 28.73
C PHE A 184 9.94 -0.53 29.49
N ASN A 185 9.87 -0.62 30.82
CA ASN A 185 10.85 -1.36 31.59
C ASN A 185 10.88 -2.85 31.16
N GLY A 186 12.09 -3.34 30.87
CA GLY A 186 12.33 -4.70 30.34
C GLY A 186 11.78 -4.96 28.92
N LYS A 187 11.26 -3.93 28.22
CA LYS A 187 10.75 -4.08 26.86
C LYS A 187 11.87 -3.97 25.83
N HIS A 188 11.60 -4.53 24.66
CA HIS A 188 12.51 -4.53 23.53
C HIS A 188 11.74 -4.30 22.22
N VAL A 189 12.45 -3.77 21.23
CA VAL A 189 12.07 -3.74 19.82
C VAL A 189 12.71 -4.92 19.11
N ILE A 190 12.00 -5.52 18.16
CA ILE A 190 12.52 -6.62 17.34
C ILE A 190 12.86 -6.04 15.97
N ASP A 191 14.11 -6.23 15.56
CA ASP A 191 14.58 -5.85 14.23
C ASP A 191 14.05 -6.80 13.13
N ALA A 192 14.39 -6.53 11.88
CA ALA A 192 13.97 -7.32 10.74
C ALA A 192 14.61 -8.73 10.68
N LYS A 193 15.75 -8.94 11.37
CA LYS A 193 16.47 -10.22 11.47
C LYS A 193 16.05 -11.04 12.70
N GLY A 194 15.24 -10.47 13.60
CA GLY A 194 14.80 -11.08 14.86
C GLY A 194 15.66 -10.73 16.09
N LYS A 195 16.69 -9.87 15.97
CA LYS A 195 17.49 -9.37 17.11
C LYS A 195 16.60 -8.52 18.01
N ARG A 196 16.73 -8.72 19.32
CA ARG A 196 16.06 -7.92 20.35
C ARG A 196 16.95 -6.74 20.74
N VAL A 197 16.42 -5.54 20.59
CA VAL A 197 17.05 -4.28 21.03
C VAL A 197 16.32 -3.82 22.29
N ALA A 198 16.99 -3.89 23.43
CA ALA A 198 16.42 -3.48 24.72
C ALA A 198 16.27 -1.96 24.76
N LEU A 199 15.10 -1.49 25.23
CA LEU A 199 14.80 -0.07 25.37
C LEU A 199 15.42 0.47 26.66
N LEU A 200 16.03 1.66 26.57
CA LEU A 200 16.58 2.35 27.73
C LEU A 200 15.47 3.01 28.56
N THR A 201 15.45 2.75 29.86
CA THR A 201 14.52 3.38 30.81
C THR A 201 15.20 3.83 32.10
N ASP A 202 16.52 3.66 32.17
CA ASP A 202 17.32 4.12 33.31
C ASP A 202 17.44 5.64 33.24
N LEU A 203 17.07 6.33 34.32
CA LEU A 203 16.95 7.79 34.30
C LEU A 203 18.31 8.47 34.29
N GLU A 204 19.27 7.94 35.06
CA GLU A 204 20.63 8.49 35.11
C GLU A 204 21.32 8.36 33.75
N GLU A 205 21.16 7.21 33.09
CA GLU A 205 21.70 7.00 31.74
C GLU A 205 21.02 7.90 30.69
N LEU A 206 19.71 8.17 30.83
CA LEU A 206 19.01 9.11 29.96
C LEU A 206 19.50 10.56 30.16
N ASP A 207 19.66 11.01 31.41
CA ASP A 207 20.16 12.34 31.74
C ASP A 207 21.60 12.53 31.25
N GLN A 208 22.43 11.48 31.35
CA GLN A 208 23.79 11.48 30.83
C GLN A 208 23.82 11.63 29.30
N LEU A 209 22.98 10.87 28.58
CA LEU A 209 22.89 10.95 27.12
C LEU A 209 22.33 12.29 26.64
N ASP A 210 21.39 12.89 27.39
CA ASP A 210 20.87 14.23 27.11
C ASP A 210 21.92 15.30 27.34
N SER A 211 22.62 15.26 28.47
CA SER A 211 23.73 16.17 28.79
C SER A 211 24.87 16.09 27.77
N ALA A 212 25.09 14.91 27.17
CA ALA A 212 26.05 14.69 26.08
C ALA A 212 25.55 15.16 24.70
N GLY A 213 24.31 15.67 24.60
CA GLY A 213 23.68 16.10 23.34
C GLY A 213 23.24 14.95 22.43
N VAL A 214 23.33 13.69 22.90
CA VAL A 214 22.98 12.49 22.12
C VAL A 214 21.47 12.38 21.95
N LEU A 215 20.68 12.89 22.89
CA LEU A 215 19.20 12.86 22.87
C LEU A 215 18.55 14.20 22.48
N SER A 216 19.27 15.06 21.75
CA SER A 216 18.68 16.28 21.20
C SER A 216 17.44 16.00 20.33
N PHE A 217 16.53 16.98 20.24
CA PHE A 217 15.36 16.88 19.37
C PHE A 217 15.73 16.45 17.94
N GLU A 218 16.79 17.05 17.39
CA GLU A 218 17.32 16.69 16.07
C GLU A 218 17.80 15.23 16.01
N SER A 219 18.50 14.72 17.03
CA SER A 219 18.96 13.32 16.97
C SER A 219 17.81 12.32 17.10
N LEU A 220 16.75 12.66 17.84
CA LEU A 220 15.55 11.82 18.00
C LEU A 220 14.63 11.85 16.77
N TYR A 221 14.61 12.95 16.00
CA TYR A 221 13.63 13.15 14.92
C TYR A 221 14.22 13.41 13.51
N ALA A 222 15.41 14.02 13.38
CA ALA A 222 15.97 14.42 12.08
C ALA A 222 16.39 13.24 11.20
N ARG A 223 16.70 12.08 11.79
CA ARG A 223 17.06 10.86 11.04
C ARG A 223 15.86 10.07 10.50
N SER A 224 14.64 10.59 10.67
CA SER A 224 13.40 9.92 10.24
C SER A 224 12.68 10.57 9.05
N LEU A 225 13.30 11.58 8.44
CA LEU A 225 12.79 12.30 7.26
C LEU A 225 13.07 11.54 5.95
#